data_AF-A0A355XQ67-F1
#
_entry.id   AF-A0A355XQ67-F1
#
_cell.length_a   1.000
_cell.length_b   1.000
_cell.length_c   1.000
_cell.angle_alpha   90.00
_cell.angle_beta   90.00
_cell.angle_gamma   90.00
#
_symmetry.space_group_name_H-M   'P 1'
#
loop_
_entity.id
_entity.type
_entity.pdbx_description
1 polymer ?
#
loop_
_entity_poly.entity_id
_entity_poly.type
_entity_poly.pdbx_seq_one_letter_code
_entity_poly.pdbx_strand_id
1 'polypeptide(L)'
;MIVVATSGHKPDDERVYHREIKSLLNAGYNILYCTRWDGDMDLSEEHLRHINVSRSATPIKNYIQIIQDEVSMAAPADILHIHEFDLLPLAKQMKKK
;
A
#
# COMPACT_ATOMS: atom_id res chain seq x y z
N MET A 1 -3.28 -9.58 7.81
CA MET A 1 -2.42 -8.84 6.88
C MET A 1 -2.60 -7.35 7.08
N ILE A 2 -1.51 -6.57 7.09
CA ILE A 2 -1.54 -5.11 7.15
C ILE A 2 -1.40 -4.56 5.73
N VAL A 3 -2.25 -3.60 5.36
CA VAL A 3 -2.15 -2.90 4.07
C VAL A 3 -1.66 -1.49 4.34
N VAL A 4 -0.56 -1.10 3.71
CA VAL A 4 -0.03 0.26 3.77
C VAL A 4 -0.13 0.84 2.36
N ALA A 5 -0.85 1.95 2.21
CA ALA A 5 -1.07 2.58 0.91
C ALA A 5 -0.63 4.05 0.93
N THR A 6 0.22 4.43 -0.03
CA THR A 6 0.60 5.82 -0.28
C THR A 6 0.34 6.22 -1.74
N SER A 7 -0.09 7.46 -1.95
CA SER A 7 -0.33 8.04 -3.27
C SER A 7 0.68 9.13 -3.67
N GLY A 8 1.48 9.64 -2.73
CA GLY A 8 2.40 10.77 -2.93
C GLY A 8 3.84 10.52 -2.51
N HIS A 9 4.13 9.49 -1.71
CA HIS A 9 5.48 9.16 -1.29
C HIS A 9 6.23 8.31 -2.33
N LYS A 10 7.54 8.50 -2.39
CA LYS A 10 8.44 7.57 -3.08
C LYS A 10 8.43 6.23 -2.31
N PRO A 11 8.56 5.08 -3.00
CA PRO A 11 8.49 3.78 -2.33
C PRO A 11 9.48 3.57 -1.18
N ASP A 12 10.65 4.21 -1.21
CA ASP A 12 11.66 4.15 -0.16
C ASP A 12 11.64 5.40 0.75
N ASP A 13 10.51 6.11 0.87
CA ASP A 13 10.39 7.27 1.77
C ASP A 13 10.77 6.87 3.20
N GLU A 14 11.61 7.68 3.84
CA GLU A 14 12.15 7.42 5.18
C GLU A 14 11.03 7.14 6.20
N ARG A 15 9.90 7.86 6.11
CA ARG A 15 8.83 7.78 7.09
C ARG A 15 7.97 6.54 6.90
N VAL A 16 7.70 6.17 5.65
CA VAL A 16 6.84 5.04 5.32
C VAL A 16 7.65 3.75 5.29
N TYR A 17 8.62 3.63 4.39
CA TYR A 17 9.33 2.36 4.22
C TYR A 17 10.31 2.08 5.37
N HIS A 18 11.23 3.00 5.63
CA HIS A 18 12.31 2.74 6.59
C HIS A 18 11.86 2.71 8.04
N ARG A 19 10.84 3.48 8.41
CA ARG A 19 10.32 3.51 9.79
C ARG A 19 9.13 2.59 9.98
N GLU A 20 8.07 2.73 9.19
CA GLU A 20 6.84 1.97 9.42
C GLU A 20 6.94 0.55 8.88
N ILE A 21 7.17 0.37 7.57
CA ILE A 21 7.19 -0.96 6.93
C ILE A 21 8.23 -1.86 7.60
N LYS A 22 9.48 -1.39 7.74
CA LYS A 22 10.54 -2.18 8.40
C LYS A 22 10.22 -2.51 9.86
N SER A 23 9.58 -1.61 10.62
CA SER A 23 9.19 -1.93 12.00
C SER A 23 8.09 -2.99 12.05
N LEU A 24 7.11 -2.93 11.14
CA LEU A 24 6.05 -3.94 11.04
C LEU A 24 6.60 -5.30 10.59
N LEU A 25 7.56 -5.33 9.66
CA LEU A 25 8.24 -6.56 9.25
C LEU A 25 9.05 -7.16 10.40
N ASN A 26 9.79 -6.33 11.14
CA ASN A 26 10.54 -6.78 12.32
C ASN A 26 9.63 -7.34 13.43
N ALA A 27 8.37 -6.90 13.48
CA ALA A 27 7.36 -7.44 14.38
C ALA A 27 6.69 -8.73 13.86
N GLY A 28 7.03 -9.20 12.66
CA GLY A 28 6.55 -10.45 12.07
C GLY A 28 5.22 -10.36 11.33
N TYR A 29 4.80 -9.15 10.93
CA TYR A 29 3.54 -8.98 10.17
C TYR A 29 3.74 -9.20 8.66
N ASN A 30 2.72 -9.79 8.03
CA ASN A 30 2.60 -9.82 6.57
C ASN A 30 2.01 -8.50 6.07
N ILE A 31 2.72 -7.86 5.13
CA ILE A 31 2.40 -6.52 4.64
C ILE A 31 2.17 -6.53 3.13
N LEU A 32 1.06 -5.91 2.71
CA LEU A 32 0.85 -5.45 1.35
C LEU A 32 1.16 -3.96 1.29
N TYR A 33 2.24 -3.59 0.64
CA TYR A 33 2.66 -2.20 0.50
C TYR A 33 2.38 -1.70 -0.92
N CYS A 34 1.48 -0.73 -1.04
CA CYS A 34 1.08 -0.16 -2.31
C CYS A 34 1.61 1.27 -2.42
N THR A 35 2.23 1.58 -3.55
CA THR A 35 2.75 2.91 -3.87
C THR A 35 2.30 3.37 -5.25
N ARG A 36 2.15 4.68 -5.39
CA ARG A 36 1.83 5.33 -6.67
C ARG A 36 2.97 6.26 -7.09
N TRP A 37 4.03 5.69 -7.66
CA TRP A 37 5.24 6.40 -8.04
C TRP A 37 5.65 6.10 -9.48
N ASP A 38 6.15 7.11 -10.20
CA ASP A 38 6.48 7.00 -11.63
C ASP A 38 7.77 6.20 -11.92
N GLY A 39 8.65 6.02 -10.93
CA GLY A 39 9.86 5.22 -11.08
C GLY A 39 9.60 3.73 -10.88
N ASP A 40 10.35 2.88 -11.57
CA ASP A 40 10.31 1.43 -11.36
C ASP A 40 11.09 1.06 -10.09
N MET A 41 10.39 0.46 -9.12
CA MET A 41 10.93 0.07 -7.83
C MET A 41 10.16 -1.14 -7.30
N ASP A 42 10.89 -2.21 -7.03
CA ASP A 42 10.39 -3.37 -6.29
C ASP A 42 11.11 -3.46 -4.95
N LEU A 43 10.33 -3.43 -3.88
CA LEU A 43 10.80 -3.53 -2.49
C LEU A 43 10.29 -4.83 -1.86
N SER A 44 9.74 -5.74 -2.65
CA SER A 44 9.24 -7.02 -2.17
C SER A 44 10.35 -7.84 -1.52
N GLU A 45 10.05 -8.41 -0.37
CA GLU A 45 10.95 -9.26 0.41
C GLU A 45 10.09 -10.25 1.20
N GLU A 46 10.72 -11.07 2.05
CA GLU A 46 9.98 -11.97 2.91
C GLU A 46 8.96 -11.20 3.77
N HIS A 47 7.71 -11.65 3.78
CA HIS A 47 6.57 -11.00 4.45
C HIS A 47 6.18 -9.61 3.93
N LEU A 48 6.81 -9.10 2.87
CA LEU A 48 6.46 -7.84 2.19
C LEU A 48 6.15 -8.08 0.72
N ARG A 49 4.90 -7.84 0.32
CA ARG A 49 4.52 -7.74 -1.09
C ARG A 49 4.41 -6.28 -1.47
N HIS A 50 5.28 -5.81 -2.36
CA HIS A 50 5.27 -4.44 -2.86
C HIS A 50 4.58 -4.34 -4.22
N ILE A 51 3.67 -3.38 -4.36
CA ILE A 51 3.00 -3.07 -5.62
C ILE A 51 3.17 -1.58 -5.90
N ASN A 52 4.00 -1.28 -6.89
CA ASN A 52 4.18 0.07 -7.37
C ASN A 52 3.48 0.28 -8.70
N VAL A 53 2.66 1.33 -8.79
CA VAL A 53 2.01 1.73 -10.04
C VAL A 53 2.43 3.13 -10.44
N SER A 54 2.61 3.35 -11.74
CA SER A 54 2.95 4.67 -12.28
C SER A 54 1.85 5.68 -11.96
N ARG A 55 2.25 6.80 -11.35
CA ARG A 55 1.35 7.90 -10.99
C ARG A 55 0.78 8.62 -12.21
N SER A 56 1.62 8.82 -13.23
CA SER A 56 1.27 9.47 -14.50
C SER A 56 0.32 8.62 -15.35
N ALA A 57 0.48 7.29 -15.32
CA ALA A 57 -0.40 6.37 -16.05
C ALA A 57 -1.66 5.96 -15.27
N THR A 58 -1.63 6.03 -13.94
CA THR A 58 -2.70 5.49 -13.08
C THR A 58 -3.38 6.60 -12.29
N PRO A 59 -4.60 7.04 -12.66
CA PRO A 59 -5.39 7.96 -11.85
C PRO A 59 -5.71 7.38 -10.45
N ILE A 60 -5.95 8.25 -9.47
CA ILE A 60 -6.17 7.83 -8.08
C ILE A 60 -7.32 6.82 -7.91
N LYS A 61 -8.40 6.95 -8.69
CA LYS A 61 -9.52 6.00 -8.68
C LYS A 61 -9.09 4.59 -9.11
N ASN A 62 -8.26 4.49 -10.15
CA ASN A 62 -7.78 3.21 -10.64
C ASN A 62 -6.80 2.60 -9.64
N TYR A 63 -5.96 3.43 -9.01
CA TYR A 63 -5.07 2.97 -7.95
C TYR A 63 -5.85 2.38 -6.77
N ILE A 64 -6.91 3.05 -6.31
CA ILE A 64 -7.80 2.53 -5.25
C ILE A 64 -8.38 1.18 -5.66
N GLN A 65 -8.85 1.03 -6.91
CA GLN A 65 -9.38 -0.24 -7.41
C GLN A 65 -8.31 -1.34 -7.39
N ILE A 66 -7.09 -1.05 -7.84
CA ILE A 66 -5.97 -1.99 -7.83
C ILE A 66 -5.71 -2.48 -6.40
N ILE A 67 -5.64 -1.57 -5.41
CA ILE A 67 -5.44 -1.98 -4.00
C ILE A 67 -6.57 -2.91 -3.54
N GLN A 68 -7.82 -2.63 -3.92
CA GLN A 68 -8.96 -3.45 -3.53
C GLN A 68 -8.93 -4.85 -4.12
N ASP A 69 -8.53 -4.96 -5.39
CA ASP A 69 -8.40 -6.23 -6.08
C ASP A 69 -7.29 -7.05 -5.42
N GLU A 70 -6.16 -6.41 -5.12
CA GLU A 70 -5.01 -7.04 -4.48
C GLU A 70 -5.31 -7.54 -3.07
N VAL A 71 -6.02 -6.74 -2.27
CA VAL A 71 -6.51 -7.18 -0.95
C VAL A 71 -7.48 -8.35 -1.09
N SER A 72 -8.35 -8.33 -2.10
CA SER A 72 -9.33 -9.41 -2.30
C SER A 72 -8.67 -10.71 -2.77
N MET A 73 -7.54 -10.64 -3.47
CA MET A 73 -6.78 -11.81 -3.94
C MET A 73 -5.86 -12.41 -2.87
N ALA A 74 -5.24 -11.59 -2.03
CA ALA A 74 -4.25 -12.06 -1.06
C ALA A 74 -4.91 -12.68 0.18
N ALA A 75 -5.62 -11.86 0.96
CA ALA A 75 -6.34 -12.21 2.18
C ALA A 75 -7.08 -10.96 2.68
N PRO A 76 -8.13 -11.10 3.50
CA PRO A 76 -8.73 -9.95 4.17
C PRO A 76 -7.66 -9.13 4.92
N ALA A 77 -7.67 -7.81 4.71
CA ALA A 77 -6.84 -6.90 5.47
C ALA A 77 -7.42 -6.70 6.87
N ASP A 78 -6.61 -6.89 7.90
CA ASP A 78 -7.01 -6.64 9.29
C ASP A 78 -6.92 -5.14 9.61
N ILE A 79 -5.91 -4.48 9.03
CA ILE A 79 -5.56 -3.09 9.27
C ILE A 79 -5.19 -2.43 7.95
N LEU A 80 -5.68 -1.20 7.75
CA LEU A 80 -5.33 -0.34 6.62
C LEU A 80 -4.69 0.95 7.15
N HIS A 81 -3.47 1.23 6.71
CA HIS A 81 -2.79 2.51 6.89
C HIS A 81 -2.80 3.29 5.57
N ILE A 82 -3.21 4.56 5.63
CA ILE A 82 -3.21 5.48 4.49
C ILE A 82 -2.41 6.72 4.86
N HIS A 83 -1.65 7.26 3.90
CA HIS A 83 -0.81 8.44 4.14
C HIS A 83 -1.40 9.74 3.56
N GLU A 84 -2.33 9.66 2.61
CA GLU A 84 -2.91 10.82 1.93
C GLU A 84 -4.44 10.82 1.94
N PHE A 85 -5.03 12.02 1.96
CA PHE A 85 -6.49 12.20 2.04
C PHE A 85 -7.25 11.68 0.81
N ASP A 86 -6.58 11.58 -0.34
CA ASP A 86 -7.19 11.06 -1.56
C ASP A 86 -7.47 9.54 -1.48
N LEU A 87 -6.89 8.84 -0.49
CA LEU A 87 -7.16 7.45 -0.16
C LEU A 87 -8.28 7.26 0.87
N LEU A 88 -8.90 8.32 1.39
CA LEU A 88 -10.08 8.19 2.28
C LEU A 88 -11.24 7.37 1.67
N PRO A 89 -11.53 7.42 0.34
CA PRO A 89 -12.53 6.56 -0.26
C PRO A 89 -12.21 5.06 -0.11
N LEU A 90 -10.93 4.67 -0.19
CA LEU A 90 -10.48 3.29 0.03
C LEU A 90 -10.84 2.83 1.45
N ALA A 91 -10.49 3.63 2.47
CA ALA A 91 -10.80 3.32 3.86
C ALA A 91 -12.31 3.17 4.11
N LYS A 92 -13.11 4.08 3.54
CA LYS A 92 -14.59 4.01 3.64
C LYS A 92 -15.14 2.73 3.01
N GLN A 93 -14.58 2.28 1.89
CA GLN A 93 -15.03 1.09 1.16
C GLN A 93 -14.60 -0.19 1.88
N MET A 94 -13.36 -0.25 2.40
CA MET A 94 -12.86 -1.43 3.12
C MET A 94 -13.59 -1.68 4.45
N LYS A 95 -14.10 -0.63 5.11
CA LYS A 95 -14.91 -0.76 6.34
C LYS A 95 -16.33 -1.31 6.10
N LYS A 96 -16.83 -1.26 4.86
CA LYS A 96 -18.19 -1.71 4.50
C LYS A 96 -18.26 -3.19 4.11
N LYS A 97 -17.11 -3.84 3.94
CA LYS A 97 -17.01 -5.30 3.81
C LYS A 97 -17.11 -5.93 5.19
#